data_AF-A0A6P4G1R5-F1
#
_entry.id   AF-A0A6P4G1R5-F1
#
_cell.length_a   1.000
_cell.length_b   1.000
_cell.length_c   1.000
_cell.angle_alpha   90.00
_cell.angle_beta   90.00
_cell.angle_gamma   90.00
#
_symmetry.space_group_name_H-M   'P 1'
#
loop_
_entity.id
_entity.type
_entity.pdbx_description
1 polymer ?
#
loop_
_entity_poly.entity_id
_entity_poly.type
_entity_poly.pdbx_seq_one_letter_code
_entity_poly.pdbx_strand_id
1 'polypeptide(L)'
;MGKKDKNKKKGKGAEKTAMKTDKKQAARQKKMLEKLGEANIADIIQLLEAKEGKIETISESVCLPPSPRSNFTLVSHPEKEELIMFGGELYTGTKTSVFNDLYFYNIKSGEWRELKSPSGPTPRSGHQMVAVASNGGELWVCLAILI
;
A
#
# COMPACT_ATOMS: atom_id res chain seq x y z
N MET A 1 61.75 27.46 13.96
CA MET A 1 60.74 26.74 14.78
C MET A 1 59.39 27.41 14.62
N GLY A 2 58.31 26.66 14.40
CA GLY A 2 56.94 27.16 14.53
C GLY A 2 55.95 26.76 13.43
N LYS A 3 55.57 25.48 13.37
CA LYS A 3 54.31 25.05 12.71
C LYS A 3 53.14 25.63 13.53
N LYS A 4 52.20 26.33 12.88
CA LYS A 4 50.92 26.73 13.49
C LYS A 4 49.77 26.14 12.70
N ASP A 5 49.15 25.12 13.29
CA ASP A 5 47.98 24.40 12.80
C ASP A 5 46.80 25.35 12.55
N LYS A 6 46.39 25.47 11.28
CA LYS A 6 45.19 26.20 10.84
C LYS A 6 44.06 25.24 10.44
N ASN A 7 43.85 24.17 11.18
CA ASN A 7 42.77 23.23 10.86
C ASN A 7 41.97 22.83 12.10
N LYS A 8 40.93 23.60 12.49
CA LYS A 8 39.87 23.05 13.37
C LYS A 8 38.53 23.80 13.56
N LYS A 9 38.20 24.93 12.90
CA LYS A 9 37.01 25.71 13.34
C LYS A 9 36.11 26.36 12.27
N LYS A 10 36.05 25.85 11.02
CA LYS A 10 35.23 26.46 9.95
C LYS A 10 33.98 25.69 9.49
N GLY A 11 33.50 24.69 10.24
CA GLY A 11 32.32 23.88 9.86
C GLY A 11 31.03 24.12 10.67
N LYS A 12 31.13 24.50 11.95
CA LYS A 12 29.98 24.45 12.89
C LYS A 12 28.88 25.51 12.69
N GLY A 13 29.16 26.61 11.97
CA GLY A 13 28.21 27.72 11.80
C GLY A 13 27.24 27.52 10.65
N ALA A 14 27.75 27.13 9.48
CA ALA A 14 26.95 26.84 8.29
C ALA A 14 26.02 25.64 8.53
N GLU A 15 26.53 24.61 9.20
CA GLU A 15 25.80 23.40 9.56
C GLU A 15 24.63 23.68 10.52
N LYS A 16 24.82 24.57 11.52
CA LYS A 16 23.75 25.03 12.42
C LYS A 16 22.69 25.88 11.70
N THR A 17 23.07 26.65 10.70
CA THR A 17 22.13 27.47 9.91
C THR A 17 21.32 26.61 8.95
N ALA A 18 21.94 25.59 8.33
CA ALA A 18 21.24 24.59 7.52
C ALA A 18 20.17 23.85 8.36
N MET A 19 20.56 23.29 9.52
CA MET A 19 19.62 22.60 10.41
C MET A 19 18.44 23.48 10.87
N LYS A 20 18.66 24.78 11.11
CA LYS A 20 17.57 25.72 11.45
C LYS A 20 16.63 25.98 10.27
N THR A 21 17.18 26.03 9.06
CA THR A 21 16.43 26.27 7.83
C THR A 21 15.57 25.05 7.49
N ASP A 22 16.14 23.85 7.59
CA ASP A 22 15.45 22.58 7.36
C ASP A 22 14.30 22.39 8.37
N LYS A 23 14.54 22.67 9.65
CA LYS A 23 13.50 22.60 10.69
C LYS A 23 12.34 23.58 10.43
N LYS A 24 12.64 24.77 9.88
CA LYS A 24 11.61 25.76 9.51
C LYS A 24 10.84 25.33 8.26
N GLN A 25 11.50 24.73 7.27
CA GLN A 25 10.86 24.18 6.08
C GLN A 25 9.94 22.99 6.43
N ALA A 26 10.40 22.05 7.27
CA ALA A 26 9.59 20.93 7.75
C ALA A 26 8.33 21.40 8.51
N ALA A 27 8.46 22.39 9.40
CA ALA A 27 7.32 22.96 10.11
C ALA A 27 6.31 23.65 9.17
N ARG A 28 6.80 24.28 8.09
CA ARG A 28 5.95 24.90 7.07
C ARG A 28 5.21 23.86 6.22
N GLN A 29 5.90 22.78 5.83
CA GLN A 29 5.29 21.65 5.13
C GLN A 29 4.22 20.97 6.00
N LYS A 30 4.49 20.73 7.29
CA LYS A 30 3.51 20.16 8.22
C LYS A 30 2.23 21.01 8.30
N LYS A 31 2.35 22.33 8.47
CA LYS A 31 1.19 23.24 8.49
C LYS A 31 0.44 23.29 7.15
N MET A 32 1.14 23.09 6.04
CA MET A 32 0.52 23.05 4.71
C MET A 32 -0.31 21.77 4.54
N LEU A 33 0.25 20.61 4.94
CA LEU A 33 -0.45 19.33 4.98
C LEU A 33 -1.70 19.38 5.87
N GLU A 34 -1.58 19.95 7.08
CA GLU A 34 -2.72 20.16 8.00
C GLU A 34 -3.83 21.02 7.38
N LYS A 35 -3.47 22.08 6.63
CA LYS A 35 -4.43 22.93 5.93
C LYS A 35 -5.11 22.21 4.75
N LEU A 36 -4.40 21.32 4.07
CA LEU A 36 -4.93 20.51 2.97
C LEU A 36 -5.70 19.28 3.48
N GLY A 37 -5.65 18.97 4.77
CA GLY A 37 -6.24 17.76 5.34
C GLY A 37 -5.50 16.48 4.93
N GLU A 38 -4.26 16.59 4.46
CA GLU A 38 -3.45 15.48 3.98
C GLU A 38 -2.52 14.97 5.09
N ALA A 39 -2.37 13.65 5.19
CA ALA A 39 -1.47 13.03 6.16
C ALA A 39 -0.02 13.05 5.66
N ASN A 40 0.93 13.10 6.60
CA ASN A 40 2.36 13.02 6.26
C ASN A 40 2.70 11.62 5.71
N ILE A 41 3.43 11.56 4.61
CA ILE A 41 3.83 10.30 3.95
C ILE A 41 4.58 9.36 4.92
N ALA A 42 5.44 9.89 5.79
CA ALA A 42 6.18 9.07 6.76
C ALA A 42 5.24 8.40 7.77
N ASP A 43 4.21 9.12 8.23
CA ASP A 43 3.20 8.57 9.16
C ASP A 43 2.35 7.50 8.46
N ILE A 44 2.03 7.69 7.17
CA ILE A 44 1.32 6.70 6.36
C ILE A 44 2.14 5.41 6.22
N ILE A 45 3.42 5.52 5.89
CA ILE A 45 4.31 4.35 5.74
C ILE A 45 4.39 3.59 7.06
N GLN A 46 4.65 4.28 8.17
CA GLN A 46 4.74 3.65 9.49
C GLN A 46 3.44 2.93 9.87
N LEU A 47 2.28 3.51 9.52
CA LEU A 47 0.98 2.90 9.78
C LEU A 47 0.73 1.68 8.89
N LEU A 48 1.21 1.67 7.65
CA LEU A 48 1.14 0.52 6.75
C LEU A 48 2.04 -0.61 7.24
N GLU A 49 3.30 -0.34 7.57
CA GLU A 49 4.23 -1.32 8.14
C GLU A 49 3.68 -1.94 9.43
N ALA A 50 3.08 -1.13 10.31
CA ALA A 50 2.46 -1.61 11.54
C ALA A 50 1.17 -2.42 11.30
N LYS A 51 0.49 -2.24 10.17
CA LYS A 51 -0.67 -3.05 9.77
C LYS A 51 -0.23 -4.37 9.11
N GLU A 52 0.77 -4.32 8.24
CA GLU A 52 1.34 -5.48 7.55
C GLU A 52 2.05 -6.40 8.55
N GLY A 53 2.82 -5.85 9.49
CA GLY A 53 3.50 -6.62 10.54
C GLY A 53 2.56 -7.38 11.50
N LYS A 54 1.24 -7.14 11.45
CA LYS A 54 0.25 -7.91 12.22
C LYS A 54 -0.23 -9.16 11.49
N ILE A 55 -0.01 -9.26 10.18
CA ILE A 55 -0.36 -10.43 9.39
C ILE A 55 0.89 -11.29 9.31
N GLU A 56 1.10 -12.16 10.31
CA GLU A 56 2.29 -13.01 10.37
C GLU A 56 2.13 -14.29 9.52
N THR A 57 0.90 -14.72 9.28
CA THR A 57 0.59 -15.98 8.60
C THR A 57 -0.51 -15.80 7.56
N ILE A 58 -0.48 -16.66 6.53
CA ILE A 58 -1.55 -16.74 5.54
C ILE A 58 -2.78 -17.36 6.22
N SER A 59 -3.92 -16.69 6.12
CA SER A 59 -5.18 -17.19 6.69
C SER A 59 -6.33 -17.00 5.73
N GLU A 60 -7.18 -18.01 5.61
CA GLU A 60 -8.43 -17.97 4.84
C GLU A 60 -9.62 -18.15 5.79
N SER A 61 -10.64 -17.29 5.68
CA SER A 61 -11.82 -17.37 6.55
C SER A 61 -13.09 -16.98 5.82
N VAL A 62 -14.20 -17.65 6.14
CA VAL A 62 -15.54 -17.30 5.65
C VAL A 62 -15.90 -15.87 6.06
N CYS A 63 -16.43 -15.09 5.13
CA CYS A 63 -16.75 -13.69 5.32
C CYS A 63 -18.08 -13.31 4.66
N LEU A 64 -18.52 -12.09 4.93
CA LEU A 64 -19.62 -11.47 4.19
C LEU A 64 -19.18 -11.10 2.76
N PRO A 65 -20.14 -10.88 1.84
CA PRO A 65 -19.82 -10.35 0.52
C PRO A 65 -18.98 -9.05 0.60
N PRO A 66 -18.06 -8.83 -0.35
CA PRO A 66 -17.24 -7.62 -0.39
C PRO A 66 -18.10 -6.35 -0.44
N SER A 67 -17.58 -5.28 0.13
CA SER A 67 -18.22 -3.96 0.05
C SER A 67 -18.40 -3.51 -1.40
N PRO A 68 -19.44 -2.68 -1.71
CA PRO A 68 -19.60 -2.09 -3.03
C PRO A 68 -18.32 -1.40 -3.49
N ARG A 69 -17.89 -1.72 -4.72
CA ARG A 69 -16.66 -1.20 -5.32
C ARG A 69 -16.68 -1.33 -6.84
N SER A 70 -15.92 -0.49 -7.51
CA SER A 70 -15.65 -0.50 -8.95
C SER A 70 -14.18 -0.84 -9.22
N ASN A 71 -13.82 -1.08 -10.48
CA ASN A 71 -12.44 -1.26 -10.92
C ASN A 71 -11.65 -2.36 -10.17
N PHE A 72 -12.36 -3.35 -9.64
CA PHE A 72 -11.80 -4.61 -9.14
C PHE A 72 -11.66 -5.59 -10.31
N THR A 73 -10.88 -6.66 -10.12
CA THR A 73 -10.80 -7.76 -11.10
C THR A 73 -11.36 -9.04 -10.51
N LEU A 74 -12.08 -9.80 -11.34
CA LEU A 74 -12.62 -11.12 -11.03
C LEU A 74 -12.15 -12.12 -12.09
N VAL A 75 -11.58 -13.25 -11.67
CA VAL A 75 -11.12 -14.33 -12.57
C VAL A 75 -11.61 -15.68 -12.08
N SER A 76 -11.70 -16.67 -12.98
CA SER A 76 -11.98 -18.05 -12.60
C SER A 76 -10.77 -18.71 -11.96
N HIS A 77 -10.98 -19.45 -10.87
CA HIS A 77 -9.94 -20.32 -10.33
C HIS A 77 -9.62 -21.43 -11.35
N PRO A 78 -8.33 -21.74 -11.62
CA PRO A 78 -7.95 -22.67 -12.68
C PRO A 78 -8.24 -24.16 -12.40
N GLU A 79 -8.74 -24.49 -11.21
CA GLU A 79 -8.86 -25.88 -10.74
C GLU A 79 -10.14 -26.11 -9.92
N LYS A 80 -10.52 -25.13 -9.10
CA LYS A 80 -11.74 -25.17 -8.29
C LYS A 80 -12.88 -24.45 -9.01
N GLU A 81 -14.12 -24.83 -8.70
CA GLU A 81 -15.32 -24.10 -9.14
C GLU A 81 -15.55 -22.85 -8.28
N GLU A 82 -14.58 -21.94 -8.31
CA GLU A 82 -14.54 -20.71 -7.52
C GLU A 82 -14.11 -19.52 -8.39
N LEU A 83 -14.55 -18.33 -8.01
CA LEU A 83 -14.07 -17.06 -8.58
C LEU A 83 -13.11 -16.40 -7.60
N ILE A 84 -12.08 -15.75 -8.12
CA ILE A 84 -11.07 -15.03 -7.36
C ILE A 84 -11.23 -13.54 -7.64
N MET A 85 -11.42 -12.74 -6.59
CA MET A 85 -11.65 -11.29 -6.67
C MET A 85 -10.53 -10.55 -5.93
N PHE A 86 -9.97 -9.50 -6.55
CA PHE A 86 -8.95 -8.68 -5.93
C PHE A 86 -9.20 -7.18 -6.07
N GLY A 87 -8.95 -6.44 -4.98
CA GLY A 87 -8.81 -5.00 -4.94
C GLY A 87 -10.07 -4.21 -5.36
N GLY A 88 -9.84 -3.13 -6.11
CA GLY A 88 -10.87 -2.18 -6.56
C GLY A 88 -10.90 -0.90 -5.74
N GLU A 89 -11.88 -0.06 -6.01
CA GLU A 89 -12.07 1.22 -5.33
C GLU A 89 -13.53 1.58 -5.10
N LEU A 90 -13.76 2.45 -4.13
CA LEU A 90 -15.05 3.06 -3.86
C LEU A 90 -14.88 4.57 -3.75
N TYR A 91 -15.58 5.31 -4.61
CA TYR A 91 -15.66 6.76 -4.53
C TYR A 91 -16.98 7.19 -3.89
N THR A 92 -16.91 7.90 -2.77
CA THR A 92 -18.10 8.37 -2.02
C THR A 92 -18.51 9.80 -2.36
N GLY A 93 -17.99 10.37 -3.46
CA GLY A 93 -18.21 11.78 -3.83
C GLY A 93 -17.21 12.77 -3.21
N THR A 94 -16.52 12.37 -2.15
CA THR A 94 -15.51 13.20 -1.46
C THR A 94 -14.20 12.48 -1.23
N LYS A 95 -14.23 11.15 -1.10
CA LYS A 95 -13.06 10.32 -0.82
C LYS A 95 -13.08 9.08 -1.70
N THR A 96 -11.91 8.73 -2.21
CA THR A 96 -11.66 7.44 -2.85
C THR A 96 -10.99 6.51 -1.84
N SER A 97 -11.59 5.35 -1.62
CA SER A 97 -10.98 4.26 -0.85
C SER A 97 -10.56 3.18 -1.84
N VAL A 98 -9.30 2.75 -1.77
CA VAL A 98 -8.75 1.69 -2.62
C VAL A 98 -8.51 0.46 -1.76
N PHE A 99 -8.81 -0.71 -2.28
CA PHE A 99 -8.76 -1.98 -1.55
C PHE A 99 -7.61 -2.87 -2.04
N ASN A 100 -7.15 -3.78 -1.17
CA ASN A 100 -6.13 -4.81 -1.42
C ASN A 100 -6.50 -6.18 -0.85
N ASP A 101 -7.75 -6.36 -0.53
CA ASP A 101 -8.34 -7.63 -0.09
C ASP A 101 -8.43 -8.60 -1.28
N LEU A 102 -8.19 -9.88 -0.99
CA LEU A 102 -8.31 -10.99 -1.91
C LEU A 102 -9.42 -11.91 -1.42
N TYR A 103 -10.41 -12.15 -2.28
CA TYR A 103 -11.55 -12.99 -1.96
C TYR A 103 -11.67 -14.18 -2.91
N PHE A 104 -12.19 -15.28 -2.36
CA PHE A 104 -12.65 -16.44 -3.10
C PHE A 104 -14.17 -16.55 -2.95
N TYR A 105 -14.86 -16.75 -4.07
CA TYR A 105 -16.29 -16.98 -4.10
C TYR A 105 -16.57 -18.38 -4.62
N ASN A 106 -17.18 -19.22 -3.79
CA ASN A 106 -17.56 -20.56 -4.17
C ASN A 106 -18.90 -20.55 -4.91
N ILE A 107 -18.90 -21.01 -6.17
CA ILE A 107 -20.09 -20.92 -7.04
C ILE A 107 -21.19 -21.87 -6.57
N LYS A 108 -20.83 -23.03 -6.00
CA LYS A 108 -21.80 -24.06 -5.55
C LYS A 108 -22.50 -23.67 -4.26
N SER A 109 -21.74 -23.21 -3.27
CA SER A 109 -22.28 -22.86 -1.96
C SER A 109 -22.74 -21.40 -1.87
N GLY A 110 -22.28 -20.54 -2.78
CA GLY A 110 -22.50 -19.09 -2.70
C GLY A 110 -21.72 -18.42 -1.57
N GLU A 111 -20.70 -19.07 -1.03
CA GLU A 111 -19.93 -18.60 0.12
C GLU A 111 -18.74 -17.73 -0.32
N TRP A 112 -18.50 -16.66 0.45
CA TRP A 112 -17.32 -15.80 0.31
C TRP A 112 -16.27 -16.15 1.37
N ARG A 113 -15.00 -16.19 0.96
CA ARG A 113 -13.86 -16.34 1.86
C ARG A 113 -12.82 -15.26 1.57
N GLU A 114 -12.25 -14.69 2.61
CA GLU A 114 -11.18 -13.68 2.52
C GLU A 114 -9.84 -14.36 2.79
N LEU A 115 -8.85 -14.14 1.91
CA LEU A 115 -7.47 -14.55 2.12
C LEU A 115 -6.63 -13.36 2.56
N LYS A 116 -5.98 -13.49 3.72
CA LYS A 116 -4.99 -12.52 4.22
C LYS A 116 -3.60 -13.10 4.07
N SER A 117 -2.68 -12.28 3.57
CA SER A 117 -1.27 -12.64 3.36
C SER A 117 -0.37 -11.51 3.86
N PRO A 118 0.77 -11.82 4.50
CA PRO A 118 1.75 -10.82 4.97
C PRO A 118 2.30 -9.91 3.87
N SER A 119 2.43 -10.44 2.64
CA SER A 119 3.21 -9.83 1.55
C SER A 119 2.40 -9.66 0.26
N GLY A 120 1.11 -9.32 0.42
CA GLY A 120 0.22 -9.06 -0.71
C GLY A 120 0.53 -7.74 -1.46
N PRO A 121 0.00 -7.56 -2.68
CA PRO A 121 0.12 -6.29 -3.38
C PRO A 121 -0.54 -5.15 -2.60
N THR A 122 0.03 -3.95 -2.70
CA THR A 122 -0.57 -2.72 -2.14
C THR A 122 -1.96 -2.42 -2.73
N PRO A 123 -2.81 -1.63 -2.02
CA PRO A 123 -4.12 -1.20 -2.53
C PRO A 123 -4.05 -0.63 -3.94
N ARG A 124 -4.85 -1.19 -4.84
CA ARG A 124 -4.88 -0.80 -6.26
C ARG A 124 -6.24 -1.05 -6.91
N SER A 125 -6.56 -0.22 -7.89
CA SER A 125 -7.75 -0.30 -8.74
C SER A 125 -7.35 -0.26 -10.22
N GLY A 126 -8.24 -0.71 -11.12
CA GLY A 126 -8.01 -0.69 -12.57
C GLY A 126 -6.88 -1.62 -13.04
N HIS A 127 -6.51 -2.58 -12.20
CA HIS A 127 -5.51 -3.60 -12.53
C HIS A 127 -6.13 -4.70 -13.40
N GLN A 128 -5.29 -5.58 -13.93
CA GLN A 128 -5.67 -6.81 -14.59
C GLN A 128 -5.16 -7.99 -13.76
N MET A 129 -5.84 -9.12 -13.87
CA MET A 129 -5.50 -10.34 -13.13
C MET A 129 -5.65 -11.56 -14.02
N VAL A 130 -4.76 -12.53 -13.87
CA VAL A 130 -4.82 -13.82 -14.55
C VAL A 130 -4.45 -14.91 -13.54
N ALA A 131 -5.28 -15.94 -13.44
CA ALA A 131 -4.97 -17.13 -12.68
C ALA A 131 -4.53 -18.26 -13.61
N VAL A 132 -3.44 -18.94 -13.29
CA VAL A 132 -2.89 -20.05 -14.07
C VAL A 132 -2.65 -21.26 -13.19
N ALA A 133 -2.85 -22.47 -13.73
CA ALA A 133 -2.63 -23.73 -12.99
C ALA A 133 -1.15 -24.10 -12.85
N SER A 134 -0.25 -23.42 -13.55
CA SER A 134 1.18 -23.72 -13.52
C SER A 134 1.76 -23.57 -12.11
N ASN A 135 2.80 -24.36 -11.81
CA ASN A 135 3.57 -24.29 -10.56
C ASN A 135 2.75 -24.43 -9.25
N GLY A 136 1.65 -25.16 -9.29
CA GLY A 136 0.78 -25.35 -8.12
C GLY A 136 -0.25 -24.22 -7.93
N GLY A 137 -0.48 -23.42 -8.96
CA GLY A 137 -1.43 -22.31 -8.97
C GLY A 137 -0.74 -20.97 -8.75
N GLU A 138 -0.78 -20.10 -9.76
CA GLU A 138 -0.26 -18.73 -9.67
C GLU A 138 -1.35 -17.71 -9.99
N LEU A 139 -1.29 -16.57 -9.31
CA LEU A 139 -2.16 -15.42 -9.56
C LEU A 139 -1.29 -14.21 -9.93
N TRP A 140 -1.39 -13.78 -11.17
CA TRP A 140 -0.64 -12.65 -11.72
C TRP A 140 -1.50 -11.40 -11.69
N VAL A 141 -0.98 -10.30 -11.12
CA VAL A 141 -1.66 -9.01 -11.03
C VAL A 141 -0.82 -7.94 -11.71
N CYS A 142 -1.35 -7.31 -12.76
CA CYS A 142 -0.63 -6.34 -13.59
C CYS A 142 -1.33 -4.98 -13.61
N LEU A 143 -0.55 -3.90 -13.67
CA LEU A 143 -1.07 -2.55 -13.99
C LEU A 143 -1.11 -2.41 -15.51
N ALA A 144 -2.25 -1.98 -16.07
CA ALA A 144 -2.37 -1.75 -17.49
C ALA A 144 -1.53 -0.52 -17.90
N ILE A 145 -0.31 -0.74 -18.36
CA ILE A 145 0.30 0.15 -19.36
C ILE A 145 0.00 -0.53 -20.69
N LEU A 146 -1.05 -0.07 -21.37
CA LEU A 146 -1.23 -0.36 -22.79
C LEU A 146 -0.09 0.34 -23.53
N ILE A 147 0.82 -0.46 -24.09
CA ILE A 147 1.81 -0.03 -25.09
C ILE A 147 1.09 0.31 -26.40
#